data_AF-F0W7G5-F1
#
_entry.id   AF-F0W7G5-F1
#
_cell.length_a   1.000
_cell.length_b   1.000
_cell.length_c   1.000
_cell.angle_alpha   90.00
_cell.angle_beta   90.00
_cell.angle_gamma   90.00
#
_symmetry.space_group_name_H-M   'P 1'
#
loop_
_entity.id
_entity.type
_entity.pdbx_description
1 polymer ?
#
loop_
_entity_poly.entity_id
_entity_poly.type
_entity_poly.pdbx_seq_one_letter_code
_entity_poly.pdbx_strand_id
1 'polypeptide(L)'
;MKEWRAIMYAKSEDSCSEILKRFELRTETAIVKYIFDTWIPCKEMFVSAWTDRITHFGHTVTSRGESAHRMLKQYMPNSMNNFLSCCEKLYLAIGNNHAEYDVSRQRQQMRIRDYAQPTPQAMIFQNINLKISHFALNKIYEQLKLARQPHKSKPVNCTGFFNTVWSLPCSHKLRLYLDQEQDLQLSNIHSHLHLAKPQQLKPLLSQPDKSLSVVLDQVRSSFGALPDHQQIVTLEELRRLSQQTPKTLQEPVIVRSKGRPRRHIGSTRRDLSGFEYVEVTQKANKRSCRSCGEQGHRSDSKKCKKRKSSAEIQSDVWV
;
A
#
# COMPACT_ATOMS: atom_id res chain seq x y z
N MET A 1 -11.97 -20.76 10.67
CA MET A 1 -10.79 -20.03 10.11
C MET A 1 -9.75 -20.94 9.46
N LYS A 2 -9.30 -22.05 10.07
CA LYS A 2 -8.29 -22.94 9.46
C LYS A 2 -8.77 -23.55 8.13
N GLU A 3 -10.01 -24.02 8.08
CA GLU A 3 -10.60 -24.64 6.88
C GLU A 3 -10.80 -23.63 5.74
N TRP A 4 -11.28 -22.41 6.06
CA TRP A 4 -11.36 -21.33 5.07
C TRP A 4 -10.00 -20.98 4.47
N ARG A 5 -8.93 -20.91 5.29
CA ARG A 5 -7.57 -20.73 4.76
C ARG A 5 -7.15 -21.89 3.86
N ALA A 6 -7.53 -23.12 4.17
CA ALA A 6 -7.23 -24.26 3.32
C ALA A 6 -7.91 -24.15 1.95
N ILE A 7 -9.15 -23.65 1.89
CA ILE A 7 -9.86 -23.36 0.63
C ILE A 7 -9.09 -22.29 -0.16
N MET A 8 -8.79 -21.14 0.47
CA MET A 8 -8.10 -20.01 -0.17
C MET A 8 -6.75 -20.42 -0.77
N TYR A 9 -6.00 -21.29 -0.09
CA TYR A 9 -4.64 -21.69 -0.50
C TYR A 9 -4.57 -23.03 -1.24
N ALA A 10 -5.71 -23.60 -1.64
CA ALA A 10 -5.76 -24.80 -2.46
C ALA A 10 -4.96 -24.57 -3.76
N LYS A 11 -4.11 -25.54 -4.13
CA LYS A 11 -3.18 -25.42 -5.27
C LYS A 11 -3.72 -25.97 -6.59
N SER A 12 -4.79 -26.74 -6.54
CA SER A 12 -5.49 -27.24 -7.72
C SER A 12 -7.00 -27.11 -7.53
N GLU A 13 -7.74 -27.08 -8.63
CA GLU A 13 -9.21 -27.03 -8.62
C GLU A 13 -9.80 -28.28 -7.94
N ASP A 14 -9.19 -29.44 -8.16
CA ASP A 14 -9.58 -30.70 -7.51
C ASP A 14 -9.38 -30.64 -5.98
N SER A 15 -8.22 -30.14 -5.54
CA SER A 15 -7.94 -29.98 -4.11
C SER A 15 -8.89 -28.98 -3.47
N CYS A 16 -9.21 -27.88 -4.16
CA CYS A 16 -10.19 -26.91 -3.70
C CYS A 16 -11.57 -27.56 -3.53
N SER A 17 -12.02 -28.31 -4.54
CA SER A 17 -13.30 -29.01 -4.54
C SER A 17 -13.42 -30.04 -3.42
N GLU A 18 -12.35 -30.78 -3.14
CA GLU A 18 -12.31 -31.74 -2.03
C GLU A 18 -12.39 -31.04 -0.66
N ILE A 19 -11.65 -29.93 -0.48
CA ILE A 19 -11.68 -29.16 0.76
C ILE A 19 -13.07 -28.53 0.95
N LEU A 20 -13.70 -28.03 -0.11
CA LEU A 20 -15.05 -27.46 -0.08
C LEU A 20 -16.10 -28.49 0.37
N LYS A 21 -16.03 -29.72 -0.14
CA LYS A 21 -16.90 -30.83 0.31
C LYS A 21 -16.73 -31.12 1.81
N ARG A 22 -15.48 -31.16 2.29
CA ARG A 22 -15.20 -31.36 3.72
C ARG A 22 -15.69 -30.19 4.57
N PHE A 23 -15.59 -28.97 4.07
CA PHE A 23 -16.07 -27.76 4.74
C PHE A 23 -17.59 -27.75 4.88
N GLU A 24 -18.32 -28.13 3.83
CA GLU A 24 -19.78 -28.27 3.82
C GLU A 24 -20.27 -29.26 4.89
N LEU A 25 -19.60 -30.40 5.04
CA LEU A 25 -19.97 -31.43 6.02
C LEU A 25 -19.70 -31.05 7.48
N ARG A 26 -18.80 -30.11 7.75
CA ARG A 26 -18.30 -29.78 9.09
C ARG A 26 -18.78 -28.44 9.63
N THR A 27 -19.45 -27.66 8.79
CA THR A 27 -19.83 -26.29 9.10
C THR A 27 -21.35 -26.15 9.15
N GLU A 28 -21.83 -25.25 10.00
CA GLU A 28 -23.25 -24.93 10.10
C GLU A 28 -23.84 -24.46 8.76
N THR A 29 -25.05 -24.94 8.46
CA THR A 29 -25.74 -24.75 7.17
C THR A 29 -25.91 -23.27 6.77
N ALA A 30 -26.15 -22.37 7.74
CA ALA A 30 -26.30 -20.94 7.46
C ALA A 30 -24.99 -20.31 6.94
N ILE A 31 -23.85 -20.70 7.51
CA ILE A 31 -22.53 -20.23 7.10
C ILE A 31 -22.16 -20.82 5.74
N VAL A 32 -22.39 -22.12 5.56
CA VAL A 32 -22.18 -22.79 4.27
C VAL A 32 -22.97 -22.07 3.18
N LYS A 33 -24.27 -21.87 3.38
CA LYS A 33 -25.13 -21.16 2.43
C LYS A 33 -24.57 -19.78 2.08
N TYR A 34 -24.25 -18.96 3.09
CA TYR A 34 -23.68 -17.64 2.86
C TYR A 34 -22.39 -17.68 2.01
N ILE A 35 -21.46 -18.59 2.34
CA ILE A 35 -20.19 -18.72 1.64
C ILE A 35 -20.40 -19.18 0.20
N PHE A 36 -21.23 -20.20 -0.02
CA PHE A 36 -21.50 -20.76 -1.34
C PHE A 36 -22.27 -19.78 -2.24
N ASP A 37 -23.18 -18.99 -1.67
CA ASP A 37 -23.97 -18.02 -2.44
C ASP A 37 -23.18 -16.72 -2.73
N THR A 38 -22.31 -16.29 -1.80
CA THR A 38 -21.64 -14.98 -1.88
C THR A 38 -20.21 -15.05 -2.41
N TRP A 39 -19.42 -16.02 -1.94
CA TRP A 39 -17.97 -16.02 -2.13
C TRP A 39 -17.49 -17.05 -3.16
N ILE A 40 -18.06 -18.26 -3.16
CA ILE A 40 -17.66 -19.32 -4.11
C ILE A 40 -17.87 -18.94 -5.59
N PRO A 41 -18.89 -18.15 -6.00
CA PRO A 41 -19.00 -17.67 -7.38
C PRO A 41 -17.80 -16.82 -7.81
N CYS A 42 -17.15 -16.18 -6.83
CA CYS A 42 -16.00 -15.29 -6.99
C CYS A 42 -14.65 -15.97 -6.71
N LYS A 43 -14.62 -17.30 -6.53
CA LYS A 43 -13.42 -18.06 -6.08
C LYS A 43 -12.18 -17.81 -6.93
N GLU A 44 -12.35 -17.56 -8.23
CA GLU A 44 -11.23 -17.33 -9.16
C GLU A 44 -10.42 -16.08 -8.83
N MET A 45 -11.02 -15.13 -8.10
CA MET A 45 -10.37 -13.87 -7.71
C MET A 45 -9.50 -14.00 -6.46
N PHE A 46 -9.63 -15.08 -5.68
CA PHE A 46 -8.96 -15.17 -4.38
C PHE A 46 -8.39 -16.55 -4.00
N VAL A 47 -8.76 -17.62 -4.71
CA VAL A 47 -8.22 -18.95 -4.46
C VAL A 47 -6.97 -19.19 -5.31
N SER A 48 -5.89 -19.65 -4.67
CA SER A 48 -4.57 -19.90 -5.30
C SER A 48 -4.63 -20.73 -6.57
N ALA A 49 -5.50 -21.75 -6.65
CA ALA A 49 -5.64 -22.60 -7.84
C ALA A 49 -5.95 -21.81 -9.13
N TRP A 50 -6.58 -20.65 -9.00
CA TRP A 50 -6.87 -19.72 -10.10
C TRP A 50 -5.95 -18.50 -10.07
N THR A 51 -5.74 -17.87 -8.91
CA THR A 51 -4.92 -16.65 -8.84
C THR A 51 -3.46 -16.89 -9.15
N ASP A 52 -2.91 -18.08 -8.84
CA ASP A 52 -1.51 -18.40 -9.09
C ASP A 52 -1.21 -18.59 -10.61
N ARG A 53 -2.23 -18.47 -11.48
CA ARG A 53 -2.10 -18.47 -12.95
C ARG A 53 -1.73 -17.10 -13.53
N ILE A 54 -1.81 -16.04 -12.73
CA ILE A 54 -1.47 -14.68 -13.14
C ILE A 54 -0.33 -14.11 -12.29
N THR A 55 0.37 -13.11 -12.83
CA THR A 55 1.39 -12.39 -12.08
C THR A 55 0.74 -11.45 -11.07
N HIS A 56 0.93 -11.72 -9.77
CA HIS A 56 0.42 -10.84 -8.71
C HIS A 56 1.46 -10.49 -7.64
N PHE A 57 2.74 -10.89 -7.81
CA PHE A 57 3.86 -10.55 -6.91
C PHE A 57 3.62 -10.88 -5.42
N GLY A 58 2.80 -11.89 -5.16
CA GLY A 58 2.39 -12.25 -3.80
C GLY A 58 1.37 -11.30 -3.14
N HIS A 59 0.83 -10.33 -3.87
CA HIS A 59 -0.28 -9.49 -3.42
C HIS A 59 -1.58 -10.30 -3.43
N THR A 60 -1.85 -11.00 -2.32
CA THR A 60 -3.03 -11.86 -2.14
C THR A 60 -3.92 -11.39 -0.99
N VAL A 61 -3.55 -10.28 -0.34
CA VAL A 61 -4.24 -9.74 0.84
C VAL A 61 -4.45 -8.24 0.69
N THR A 62 -5.54 -7.74 1.27
CA THR A 62 -5.95 -6.31 1.25
C THR A 62 -5.19 -5.43 2.24
N SER A 63 -4.31 -6.02 3.06
CA SER A 63 -3.64 -5.33 4.17
C SER A 63 -2.88 -4.06 3.76
N ARG A 64 -2.28 -4.05 2.55
CA ARG A 64 -1.62 -2.86 2.00
C ARG A 64 -2.62 -1.73 1.74
N GLY A 65 -3.76 -2.02 1.10
CA GLY A 65 -4.83 -1.05 0.88
C GLY A 65 -5.43 -0.55 2.19
N GLU A 66 -5.67 -1.44 3.14
CA GLU A 66 -6.17 -1.09 4.47
C GLU A 66 -5.19 -0.20 5.25
N SER A 67 -3.89 -0.47 5.16
CA SER A 67 -2.86 0.38 5.77
C SER A 67 -2.82 1.77 5.15
N ALA A 68 -2.95 1.89 3.82
CA ALA A 68 -3.01 3.17 3.14
C ALA A 68 -4.27 3.97 3.53
N HIS A 69 -5.43 3.31 3.56
CA HIS A 69 -6.68 3.92 4.05
C HIS A 69 -6.56 4.37 5.50
N ARG A 70 -5.97 3.53 6.37
CA ARG A 70 -5.73 3.87 7.77
C ARG A 70 -4.83 5.09 7.89
N MET A 71 -3.74 5.14 7.13
CA MET A 71 -2.83 6.28 7.09
C MET A 71 -3.57 7.55 6.67
N LEU A 72 -4.32 7.55 5.56
CA LEU A 72 -5.07 8.73 5.11
C LEU A 72 -6.09 9.21 6.16
N LYS A 73 -6.81 8.27 6.79
CA LYS A 73 -7.75 8.60 7.88
C LYS A 73 -7.06 9.25 9.08
N GLN A 74 -5.80 8.95 9.36
CA GLN A 74 -5.06 9.60 10.46
C GLN A 74 -4.79 11.08 10.19
N TYR A 75 -4.61 11.45 8.92
CA TYR A 75 -4.49 12.85 8.51
C TYR A 75 -5.84 13.58 8.52
N MET A 76 -6.97 12.87 8.61
CA MET A 76 -8.32 13.43 8.63
C MET A 76 -9.05 13.13 9.96
N PRO A 77 -8.67 13.78 11.07
CA PRO A 77 -9.11 13.39 12.40
C PRO A 77 -10.61 13.63 12.67
N ASN A 78 -11.28 14.50 11.91
CA ASN A 78 -12.69 14.82 12.09
C ASN A 78 -13.39 15.18 10.76
N SER A 79 -14.70 14.93 10.73
CA SER A 79 -15.62 15.22 9.62
C SER A 79 -15.98 16.69 9.46
N MET A 80 -15.41 17.58 10.29
CA MET A 80 -15.68 19.03 10.32
C MET A 80 -14.65 19.85 9.53
N ASN A 81 -13.67 19.21 8.90
CA ASN A 81 -12.71 19.94 8.07
C ASN A 81 -13.40 20.40 6.78
N ASN A 82 -13.19 21.67 6.43
CA ASN A 82 -13.58 22.18 5.12
C ASN A 82 -12.74 21.53 4.01
N PHE A 83 -13.21 21.65 2.76
CA PHE A 83 -12.57 21.03 1.60
C PHE A 83 -11.09 21.43 1.46
N LEU A 84 -10.76 22.72 1.64
CA LEU A 84 -9.38 23.21 1.56
C LEU A 84 -8.48 22.53 2.58
N SER A 85 -8.91 22.44 3.84
CA SER A 85 -8.15 21.77 4.90
C SER A 85 -7.98 20.27 4.65
N CYS A 86 -8.97 19.61 4.03
CA CYS A 86 -8.84 18.22 3.59
C CYS A 86 -7.76 18.09 2.50
N CYS A 87 -7.75 18.97 1.50
CA CYS A 87 -6.74 18.99 0.45
C CYS A 87 -5.34 19.22 1.02
N GLU A 88 -5.15 20.23 1.88
CA GLU A 88 -3.86 20.52 2.53
C GLU A 88 -3.33 19.32 3.32
N LYS A 89 -4.19 18.65 4.09
CA LYS A 89 -3.82 17.45 4.86
C LYS A 89 -3.51 16.26 3.96
N LEU A 90 -4.17 16.12 2.82
CA LEU A 90 -3.84 15.11 1.81
C LEU A 90 -2.47 15.38 1.17
N TYR A 91 -2.19 16.62 0.77
CA TYR A 91 -0.87 17.00 0.25
C TYR A 91 0.23 16.71 1.27
N LEU A 92 0.01 17.07 2.54
CA LEU A 92 0.94 16.76 3.62
C LEU A 92 1.13 15.24 3.80
N ALA A 93 0.04 14.47 3.78
CA ALA A 93 0.11 13.02 3.89
C ALA A 93 0.93 12.40 2.75
N ILE A 94 0.65 12.80 1.51
CA ILE A 94 1.36 12.30 0.32
C ILE A 94 2.84 12.70 0.40
N GLY A 95 3.16 13.95 0.75
CA GLY A 95 4.53 14.43 0.90
C GLY A 95 5.31 13.64 1.95
N ASN A 96 4.71 13.39 3.12
CA ASN A 96 5.33 12.59 4.17
C ASN A 96 5.55 11.12 3.74
N ASN A 97 4.56 10.49 3.08
CA ASN A 97 4.73 9.13 2.56
C ASN A 97 5.83 9.06 1.51
N HIS A 98 5.95 10.08 0.65
CA HIS A 98 7.03 10.13 -0.34
C HIS A 98 8.40 10.24 0.34
N ALA A 99 8.52 11.09 1.36
CA ALA A 99 9.76 11.21 2.14
C ALA A 99 10.11 9.89 2.87
N GLU A 100 9.14 9.24 3.50
CA GLU A 100 9.33 7.93 4.13
C GLU A 100 9.72 6.85 3.12
N TYR A 101 9.10 6.86 1.94
CA TYR A 101 9.43 5.97 0.84
C TYR A 101 10.86 6.19 0.35
N ASP A 102 11.29 7.44 0.17
CA ASP A 102 12.65 7.78 -0.24
C ASP A 102 13.69 7.29 0.78
N VAL A 103 13.44 7.50 2.08
CA VAL A 103 14.30 7.00 3.15
C VAL A 103 14.34 5.46 3.13
N SER A 104 13.18 4.81 3.00
CA SER A 104 13.11 3.35 2.89
C SER A 104 13.89 2.83 1.67
N ARG A 105 13.75 3.49 0.52
CA ARG A 105 14.46 3.17 -0.71
C ARG A 105 15.98 3.27 -0.52
N GLN A 106 16.46 4.35 0.09
CA GLN A 106 17.88 4.52 0.42
C GLN A 106 18.38 3.42 1.36
N ARG A 107 17.62 3.08 2.42
CA ARG A 107 17.93 1.95 3.31
C ARG A 107 18.03 0.63 2.55
N GLN A 108 17.10 0.37 1.62
CA GLN A 108 17.15 -0.83 0.80
C GLN A 108 18.40 -0.83 -0.09
N GLN A 109 18.75 0.28 -0.74
CA GLN A 109 19.95 0.40 -1.56
C GLN A 109 21.23 0.12 -0.75
N MET A 110 21.31 0.59 0.50
CA MET A 110 22.42 0.27 1.40
C MET A 110 22.52 -1.23 1.69
N ARG A 111 21.41 -1.89 2.01
CA ARG A 111 21.37 -3.36 2.22
C ARG A 111 21.75 -4.17 0.98
N ILE A 112 21.44 -3.66 -0.20
CA ILE A 112 21.80 -4.31 -1.46
C ILE A 112 23.32 -4.31 -1.67
N ARG A 113 24.03 -3.30 -1.15
CA ARG A 113 25.50 -3.23 -1.20
C ARG A 113 26.16 -4.40 -0.46
N ASP A 114 25.51 -4.96 0.56
CA ASP A 114 26.01 -6.14 1.28
C ASP A 114 26.04 -7.38 0.37
N TYR A 115 25.14 -7.46 -0.62
CA TYR A 115 25.14 -8.51 -1.66
C TYR A 115 26.11 -8.21 -2.81
N ALA A 116 26.70 -7.00 -2.87
CA ALA A 116 27.64 -6.58 -3.92
C ALA A 116 29.09 -6.97 -3.66
N GLN A 117 29.39 -7.64 -2.54
CA GLN A 117 30.72 -8.15 -2.27
C GLN A 117 31.04 -9.30 -3.24
N PRO A 118 32.24 -9.33 -3.84
CA PRO A 118 32.65 -10.35 -4.79
C PRO A 118 32.75 -11.71 -4.09
N THR A 119 31.66 -12.45 -4.14
CA THR A 119 31.55 -13.83 -3.69
C THR A 119 31.13 -14.68 -4.89
N PRO A 120 31.40 -15.99 -4.93
CA PRO A 120 30.87 -16.88 -5.96
C PRO A 120 29.32 -16.88 -6.07
N GLN A 121 28.64 -16.35 -5.05
CA GLN A 121 27.21 -16.09 -4.98
C GLN A 121 26.81 -14.85 -5.81
N ALA A 122 27.71 -13.88 -5.98
CA ALA A 122 27.44 -12.57 -6.56
C ALA A 122 27.54 -12.50 -8.09
N MET A 123 28.26 -13.44 -8.75
CA MET A 123 28.46 -13.41 -10.21
C MET A 123 27.12 -13.42 -10.97
N ILE A 124 26.23 -14.37 -10.65
CA ILE A 124 24.91 -14.45 -11.26
C ILE A 124 24.04 -13.19 -11.04
N PHE A 125 24.36 -12.37 -10.02
CA PHE A 125 23.64 -11.14 -9.69
C PHE A 125 24.26 -9.88 -10.31
N GLN A 126 25.43 -9.96 -10.95
CA GLN A 126 26.19 -8.80 -11.41
C GLN A 126 25.34 -7.83 -12.26
N ASN A 127 24.49 -8.37 -13.14
CA ASN A 127 23.68 -7.56 -14.05
C ASN A 127 22.39 -6.99 -13.44
N ILE A 128 21.98 -7.45 -12.25
CA ILE A 128 20.72 -7.04 -11.59
C ILE A 128 20.93 -6.37 -10.24
N ASN A 129 22.13 -6.47 -9.68
CA ASN A 129 22.48 -5.86 -8.42
C ASN A 129 22.28 -4.34 -8.48
N LEU A 130 21.74 -3.73 -7.41
CA LEU A 130 21.32 -2.33 -7.33
C LEU A 130 20.25 -1.87 -8.34
N LYS A 131 19.82 -2.72 -9.28
CA LYS A 131 18.82 -2.40 -10.31
C LYS A 131 17.41 -2.90 -9.97
N ILE A 132 17.29 -3.90 -9.10
CA ILE A 132 16.01 -4.45 -8.64
C ILE A 132 15.84 -4.30 -7.14
N SER A 133 14.60 -4.38 -6.66
CA SER A 133 14.30 -4.21 -5.24
C SER A 133 15.01 -5.25 -4.38
N HIS A 134 15.40 -4.87 -3.16
CA HIS A 134 15.97 -5.81 -2.18
C HIS A 134 15.04 -7.02 -1.93
N PHE A 135 13.72 -6.80 -1.98
CA PHE A 135 12.73 -7.87 -1.90
C PHE A 135 12.90 -8.90 -3.05
N ALA A 136 13.03 -8.43 -4.28
CA ALA A 136 13.24 -9.30 -5.44
C ALA A 136 14.59 -10.03 -5.36
N LEU A 137 15.66 -9.34 -4.97
CA LEU A 137 16.98 -9.96 -4.74
C LEU A 137 16.90 -11.10 -3.73
N ASN A 138 16.28 -10.86 -2.57
CA ASN A 138 16.12 -11.88 -1.54
C ASN A 138 15.30 -13.08 -2.05
N LYS A 139 14.23 -12.84 -2.83
CA LYS A 139 13.43 -13.91 -3.44
C LYS A 139 14.25 -14.76 -4.42
N ILE A 140 15.09 -14.14 -5.25
CA ILE A 140 15.97 -14.87 -6.17
C ILE A 140 17.05 -15.62 -5.38
N TYR A 141 17.61 -15.01 -4.33
CA TYR A 141 18.61 -15.63 -3.47
C TYR A 141 18.09 -16.92 -2.80
N GLU A 142 16.85 -16.93 -2.32
CA GLU A 142 16.21 -18.15 -1.80
C GLU A 142 16.07 -19.24 -2.88
N GLN A 143 15.74 -18.87 -4.12
CA GLN A 143 15.72 -19.84 -5.24
C GLN A 143 17.13 -20.31 -5.62
N LEU A 144 18.15 -19.46 -5.50
CA LEU A 144 19.53 -19.79 -5.78
C LEU A 144 20.07 -20.83 -4.78
N LYS A 145 19.72 -20.71 -3.49
CA LYS A 145 20.02 -21.75 -2.49
C LYS A 145 19.48 -23.11 -2.91
N LEU A 146 18.23 -23.15 -3.40
CA LEU A 146 17.60 -24.38 -3.90
C LEU A 146 18.26 -24.88 -5.20
N ALA A 147 18.74 -23.98 -6.06
CA ALA A 147 19.44 -24.31 -7.29
C ALA A 147 20.83 -24.93 -7.05
N ARG A 148 21.47 -24.62 -5.92
CA ARG A 148 22.79 -25.17 -5.56
C ARG A 148 22.73 -26.49 -4.81
N GLN A 149 21.55 -26.89 -4.32
CA GLN A 149 21.39 -28.20 -3.71
C GLN A 149 21.65 -29.30 -4.73
N PRO A 150 22.26 -30.44 -4.32
CA PRO A 150 22.48 -31.58 -5.20
C PRO A 150 21.17 -32.10 -5.77
N HIS A 151 21.24 -32.71 -6.95
CA HIS A 151 20.08 -33.31 -7.59
C HIS A 151 19.44 -34.34 -6.66
N LYS A 152 18.15 -34.17 -6.40
CA LYS A 152 17.36 -35.23 -5.76
C LYS A 152 17.28 -36.41 -6.72
N SER A 153 17.31 -37.62 -6.17
CA SER A 153 17.18 -38.87 -6.90
C SER A 153 15.90 -38.98 -7.74
N LYS A 154 14.89 -38.16 -7.46
CA LYS A 154 13.72 -37.97 -8.33
C LYS A 154 13.66 -36.52 -8.82
N PRO A 155 13.67 -36.26 -10.14
CA PRO A 155 13.46 -34.92 -10.67
C PRO A 155 12.05 -34.47 -10.35
N VAL A 156 11.93 -33.36 -9.62
CA VAL A 156 10.65 -32.69 -9.39
C VAL A 156 10.41 -31.77 -10.58
N ASN A 157 9.30 -31.98 -11.30
CA ASN A 157 8.94 -31.11 -12.41
C ASN A 157 8.71 -29.68 -11.91
N CYS A 158 9.24 -28.71 -12.66
CA CYS A 158 9.02 -27.30 -12.37
C CYS A 158 7.54 -26.95 -12.59
N THR A 159 6.87 -26.44 -11.56
CA THR A 159 5.46 -26.03 -11.66
C THR A 159 5.26 -24.71 -12.41
N GLY A 160 6.34 -24.00 -12.77
CA GLY A 160 6.26 -22.65 -13.34
C GLY A 160 5.83 -21.56 -12.36
N PHE A 161 5.30 -21.92 -11.19
CA PHE A 161 4.72 -21.01 -10.18
C PHE A 161 5.57 -19.77 -9.90
N PHE A 162 6.88 -19.93 -9.71
CA PHE A 162 7.75 -18.80 -9.37
C PHE A 162 7.89 -17.81 -10.53
N ASN A 163 7.93 -18.31 -11.75
CA ASN A 163 7.95 -17.48 -12.95
C ASN A 163 6.60 -16.80 -13.18
N THR A 164 5.49 -17.53 -13.03
CA THR A 164 4.15 -16.97 -13.21
C THR A 164 3.82 -15.93 -12.14
N VAL A 165 3.81 -16.31 -10.86
CA VAL A 165 3.31 -15.46 -9.77
C VAL A 165 4.24 -14.31 -9.44
N TRP A 166 5.54 -14.56 -9.40
CA TRP A 166 6.53 -13.57 -8.99
C TRP A 166 7.20 -12.87 -10.16
N SER A 167 7.09 -13.42 -11.39
CA SER A 167 7.88 -12.98 -12.55
C SER A 167 9.37 -12.89 -12.25
N LEU A 168 9.85 -13.93 -11.57
CA LEU A 168 11.24 -14.15 -11.20
C LEU A 168 11.68 -15.56 -11.65
N PRO A 169 12.97 -15.81 -11.85
CA PRO A 169 13.47 -17.14 -12.19
C PRO A 169 13.32 -18.11 -11.00
N CYS A 170 12.78 -19.29 -11.27
CA CYS A 170 12.73 -20.38 -10.29
C CYS A 170 14.12 -21.02 -10.11
N SER A 171 14.27 -21.85 -9.08
CA SER A 171 15.50 -22.61 -8.83
C SER A 171 15.96 -23.45 -10.03
N HIS A 172 15.04 -24.05 -10.79
CA HIS A 172 15.39 -24.82 -11.99
C HIS A 172 16.02 -23.95 -13.07
N LYS A 173 15.46 -22.75 -13.32
CA LYS A 173 16.01 -21.81 -14.32
C LYS A 173 17.35 -21.24 -13.87
N LEU A 174 17.49 -20.95 -12.57
CA LEU A 174 18.76 -20.51 -12.00
C LEU A 174 19.85 -21.59 -12.09
N ARG A 175 19.49 -22.87 -11.92
CA ARG A 175 20.45 -23.97 -12.11
C ARG A 175 20.98 -24.03 -13.54
N LEU A 176 20.11 -23.87 -14.54
CA LEU A 176 20.56 -23.79 -15.95
C LEU A 176 21.56 -22.65 -16.17
N TYR A 177 21.34 -21.48 -15.57
CA TYR A 177 22.30 -20.38 -15.65
C TYR A 177 23.62 -20.69 -14.96
N LEU A 178 23.60 -21.39 -13.81
CA LEU A 178 24.81 -21.82 -13.12
C LEU A 178 25.60 -22.85 -13.95
N ASP A 179 24.93 -23.85 -14.51
CA ASP A 179 25.55 -24.91 -15.31
C ASP A 179 26.16 -24.37 -16.62
N GLN A 180 25.59 -23.28 -17.14
CA GLN A 180 26.06 -22.59 -18.35
C GLN A 180 27.00 -21.42 -18.08
N GLU A 181 27.35 -21.16 -16.81
CA GLU A 181 28.14 -20.00 -16.38
C GLU A 181 27.62 -18.66 -16.91
N GLN A 182 26.29 -18.51 -16.95
CA GLN A 182 25.60 -17.33 -17.44
C GLN A 182 25.06 -16.44 -16.31
N ASP A 183 25.16 -15.13 -16.51
CA ASP A 183 24.59 -14.16 -15.60
C ASP A 183 23.09 -13.93 -15.85
N LEU A 184 22.33 -13.75 -14.77
CA LEU A 184 20.93 -13.38 -14.86
C LEU A 184 20.78 -11.94 -15.37
N GLN A 185 20.01 -11.75 -16.44
CA GLN A 185 19.80 -10.44 -17.05
C GLN A 185 18.61 -9.72 -16.41
N LEU A 186 18.66 -8.38 -16.42
CA LEU A 186 17.57 -7.55 -15.94
C LEU A 186 16.27 -7.78 -16.73
N SER A 187 16.38 -8.10 -18.03
CA SER A 187 15.24 -8.45 -18.88
C SER A 187 14.51 -9.73 -18.47
N ASN A 188 15.13 -10.57 -17.63
CA ASN A 188 14.50 -11.77 -17.09
C ASN A 188 13.59 -11.49 -15.88
N ILE A 189 13.52 -10.23 -15.46
CA ILE A 189 12.76 -9.77 -14.29
C ILE A 189 11.72 -8.77 -14.75
N HIS A 190 10.51 -8.87 -14.19
CA HIS A 190 9.44 -7.94 -14.52
C HIS A 190 9.76 -6.52 -14.04
N SER A 191 9.45 -5.52 -14.88
CA SER A 191 9.74 -4.10 -14.65
C SER A 191 9.18 -3.54 -13.35
N HIS A 192 8.06 -4.09 -12.86
CA HIS A 192 7.48 -3.79 -11.54
C HIS A 192 8.48 -3.92 -10.38
N LEU A 193 9.48 -4.80 -10.51
CA LEU A 193 10.46 -5.07 -9.46
C LEU A 193 11.76 -4.25 -9.61
N HIS A 194 11.87 -3.41 -10.63
CA HIS A 194 13.04 -2.56 -10.87
C HIS A 194 13.03 -1.35 -9.94
N LEU A 195 14.19 -0.98 -9.36
CA LEU A 195 14.31 0.16 -8.45
C LEU A 195 14.26 1.52 -9.16
N ALA A 196 14.53 1.53 -10.45
CA ALA A 196 14.35 2.67 -11.31
C ALA A 196 13.26 2.34 -12.32
N LYS A 197 12.29 3.24 -12.51
CA LYS A 197 11.76 3.38 -13.87
C LYS A 197 13.00 3.60 -14.73
N PRO A 198 13.18 2.92 -15.86
CA PRO A 198 14.01 3.48 -16.90
C PRO A 198 13.33 4.79 -17.33
N GLN A 199 13.50 5.89 -16.56
CA GLN A 199 13.94 7.10 -17.22
C GLN A 199 15.09 6.61 -18.06
N GLN A 200 14.96 6.80 -19.37
CA GLN A 200 15.93 6.42 -20.37
C GLN A 200 17.32 6.85 -19.89
N LEU A 201 17.97 6.04 -19.06
CA LEU A 201 19.39 6.02 -18.86
C LEU A 201 19.85 5.35 -20.14
N LYS A 202 19.78 6.13 -21.24
CA LYS A 202 20.76 6.01 -22.30
C LYS A 202 22.09 5.91 -21.56
N PRO A 203 22.99 4.99 -21.92
CA PRO A 203 24.32 4.99 -21.37
C PRO A 203 24.96 6.33 -21.74
N LEU A 204 24.82 7.34 -20.88
CA LEU A 204 25.50 8.62 -21.00
C LEU A 204 26.89 8.46 -20.38
N LEU A 205 27.61 7.44 -20.86
CA LEU A 205 29.07 7.43 -20.79
C LEU A 205 29.67 8.32 -21.90
N SER A 206 28.84 9.08 -22.60
CA SER A 206 29.26 10.14 -23.52
C SER A 206 28.99 11.49 -22.88
N GLN A 207 30.02 12.01 -22.20
CA GLN A 207 30.30 13.39 -21.78
C GLN A 207 29.15 14.26 -21.20
N PRO A 208 29.35 14.87 -20.02
CA PRO A 208 28.49 15.93 -19.54
C PRO A 208 28.98 17.27 -20.11
N ASP A 209 28.55 17.67 -21.30
CA ASP A 209 28.61 19.11 -21.62
C ASP A 209 27.70 19.56 -22.78
N LYS A 210 27.15 20.78 -22.60
CA LYS A 210 26.50 21.67 -23.60
C LYS A 210 25.03 21.42 -24.03
N SER A 211 24.10 21.18 -23.09
CA SER A 211 22.67 21.35 -23.41
C SER A 211 21.80 21.98 -22.31
N LEU A 212 22.37 22.39 -21.17
CA LEU A 212 21.57 23.00 -20.10
C LEU A 212 21.00 24.38 -20.52
N SER A 213 21.79 25.22 -21.18
CA SER A 213 21.35 26.54 -21.64
C SER A 213 20.16 26.46 -22.59
N VAL A 214 20.23 25.57 -23.58
CA VAL A 214 19.16 25.34 -24.56
C VAL A 214 17.86 24.92 -23.88
N VAL A 215 17.94 24.04 -22.89
CA VAL A 215 16.77 23.60 -22.13
C VAL A 215 16.20 24.74 -21.29
N LEU A 216 17.04 25.54 -20.64
CA LEU A 216 16.58 26.71 -19.86
C LEU A 216 15.90 27.76 -20.76
N ASP A 217 16.43 27.99 -21.96
CA ASP A 217 15.84 28.91 -22.94
C ASP A 217 14.48 28.40 -23.46
N GLN A 218 14.35 27.08 -23.66
CA GLN A 218 13.09 26.45 -24.05
C GLN A 218 12.04 26.52 -22.93
N VAL A 219 12.46 26.29 -21.68
CA VAL A 219 11.59 26.48 -20.50
C VAL A 219 11.15 27.93 -20.40
N ARG A 220 12.07 28.89 -20.55
CA ARG A 220 11.76 30.33 -20.51
C ARG A 220 10.76 30.73 -21.62
N SER A 221 10.95 30.21 -22.83
CA SER A 221 10.10 30.52 -23.98
C SER A 221 8.70 29.94 -23.83
N SER A 222 8.58 28.72 -23.30
CA SER A 222 7.28 28.07 -23.06
C SER A 222 6.56 28.62 -21.83
N PHE A 223 7.29 29.11 -20.83
CA PHE A 223 6.74 29.59 -19.56
C PHE A 223 5.72 30.73 -19.73
N GLY A 224 6.01 31.70 -20.60
CA GLY A 224 5.12 32.84 -20.83
C GLY A 224 3.79 32.47 -21.49
N ALA A 225 3.70 31.30 -22.14
CA ALA A 225 2.48 30.79 -22.75
C ALA A 225 1.62 29.96 -21.78
N LEU A 226 2.12 29.68 -20.56
CA LEU A 226 1.40 28.90 -19.57
C LEU A 226 0.39 29.76 -18.80
N PRO A 227 -0.76 29.21 -18.39
CA PRO A 227 -1.65 29.86 -17.43
C PRO A 227 -0.98 30.08 -16.07
N ASP A 228 -1.39 31.11 -15.32
CA ASP A 228 -0.79 31.53 -14.04
C ASP A 228 -0.58 30.38 -13.04
N HIS A 229 -1.56 29.50 -12.89
CA HIS A 229 -1.44 28.35 -11.97
C HIS A 229 -0.33 27.37 -12.38
N GLN A 230 -0.09 27.21 -13.68
CA GLN A 230 0.98 26.36 -14.20
C GLN A 230 2.34 27.06 -14.09
N GLN A 231 2.39 28.37 -14.31
CA GLN A 231 3.58 29.18 -14.08
C GLN A 231 4.08 29.05 -12.63
N ILE A 232 3.17 29.12 -11.65
CA ILE A 232 3.50 28.95 -10.23
C ILE A 232 4.11 27.57 -9.97
N VAL A 233 3.47 26.50 -10.46
CA VAL A 233 3.97 25.12 -10.29
C VAL A 233 5.33 24.92 -10.97
N THR A 234 5.51 25.46 -12.18
CA THR A 234 6.78 25.37 -12.91
C THR A 234 7.91 26.09 -12.17
N LEU A 235 7.66 27.28 -11.61
CA LEU A 235 8.65 28.00 -10.80
C LEU A 235 9.02 27.25 -9.51
N GLU A 236 8.04 26.67 -8.83
CA GLU A 236 8.26 25.84 -7.64
C GLU A 236 9.19 24.66 -7.96
N GLU A 237 8.93 23.97 -9.08
CA GLU A 237 9.74 22.83 -9.51
C GLU A 237 11.14 23.24 -9.94
N LEU A 238 11.31 24.33 -10.69
CA LEU A 238 12.64 24.86 -11.05
C LEU A 238 13.47 25.24 -9.83
N ARG A 239 12.85 25.85 -8.80
CA ARG A 239 13.49 26.13 -7.52
C ARG A 239 13.90 24.85 -6.79
N ARG A 240 13.01 23.84 -6.79
CA ARG A 240 13.31 22.53 -6.22
C ARG A 240 14.50 21.86 -6.92
N LEU A 241 14.58 21.97 -8.25
CA LEU A 241 15.67 21.43 -9.07
C LEU A 241 17.00 22.18 -8.81
N SER A 242 16.99 23.51 -8.74
CA SER A 242 18.21 24.30 -8.54
C SER A 242 18.82 24.13 -7.14
N GLN A 243 18.01 23.73 -6.17
CA GLN A 243 18.44 23.44 -4.80
C GLN A 243 18.84 21.96 -4.58
N GLN A 244 18.85 21.13 -5.64
CA GLN A 244 19.30 19.75 -5.52
C GLN A 244 20.81 19.71 -5.25
N THR A 245 21.18 19.38 -4.02
CA THR A 245 22.54 18.95 -3.70
C THR A 245 22.76 17.54 -4.25
N PRO A 246 23.98 17.21 -4.74
CA PRO A 246 24.34 15.83 -5.04
C PRO A 246 24.04 14.98 -3.81
N LYS A 247 23.10 14.04 -3.94
CA LYS A 247 22.78 13.11 -2.86
C LYS A 247 23.94 12.13 -2.73
N THR A 248 24.98 12.51 -1.98
CA THR A 248 25.92 11.55 -1.43
C THR A 248 25.09 10.57 -0.61
N LEU A 249 25.19 9.27 -0.89
CA LEU A 249 24.54 8.23 -0.10
C LEU A 249 25.12 8.29 1.31
N GLN A 250 24.45 9.01 2.19
CA GLN A 250 24.74 9.05 3.61
C GLN A 250 23.78 8.11 4.33
N GLU A 251 24.23 7.58 5.47
CA GLU A 251 23.38 6.84 6.38
C GLU A 251 22.13 7.69 6.69
N PRO A 252 20.90 7.17 6.45
CA PRO A 252 19.70 7.97 6.58
C PRO A 252 19.60 8.46 8.02
N VAL A 253 19.67 9.78 8.19
CA VAL A 253 19.44 10.45 9.46
C VAL A 253 18.13 9.91 10.04
N ILE A 254 18.17 9.47 11.29
CA ILE A 254 16.97 9.03 12.01
C ILE A 254 16.11 10.28 12.22
N VAL A 255 15.28 10.60 11.23
CA VAL A 255 14.32 11.69 11.35
C VAL A 255 13.22 11.21 12.28
N ARG A 256 13.08 11.87 13.43
CA ARG A 256 11.82 11.82 14.19
C ARG A 256 10.78 12.53 13.32
N SER A 257 10.11 11.78 12.44
CA SER A 257 8.89 12.26 11.78
C SER A 257 7.98 12.82 12.87
N LYS A 258 7.34 13.99 12.64
CA LYS A 258 6.29 14.46 13.53
C LYS A 258 5.27 13.33 13.64
N GLY A 259 5.37 12.58 14.73
CA GLY A 259 4.49 11.47 14.99
C GLY A 259 3.06 11.98 15.08
N ARG A 260 2.12 11.03 15.02
CA ARG A 260 0.73 11.13 15.44
C ARG A 260 0.34 12.51 16.03
N PRO A 261 -0.42 13.35 15.28
CA PRO A 261 -1.13 14.46 15.90
C PRO A 261 -1.94 13.94 17.08
N ARG A 262 -1.85 14.63 18.24
CA ARG A 262 -2.58 14.22 19.46
C ARG A 262 -4.07 14.08 19.12
N ARG A 263 -4.69 13.00 19.59
CA ARG A 263 -6.14 12.76 19.46
C ARG A 263 -6.89 13.95 20.03
N HIS A 264 -7.51 14.77 19.19
CA HIS A 264 -8.69 15.50 19.63
C HIS A 264 -9.83 14.49 19.67
N ILE A 265 -10.36 14.23 20.87
CA ILE A 265 -11.55 13.41 21.08
C ILE A 265 -12.74 14.29 20.63
N GLY A 266 -12.95 14.36 19.32
CA GLY A 266 -14.11 15.01 18.70
C GLY A 266 -14.95 13.94 18.01
N SER A 267 -16.25 13.93 18.30
CA SER A 267 -17.25 13.07 17.68
C SER A 267 -17.09 13.01 16.15
N THR A 268 -17.14 11.81 15.57
CA THR A 268 -17.13 11.54 14.11
C THR A 268 -18.45 11.89 13.42
N ARG A 269 -19.37 12.60 14.09
CA ARG A 269 -20.62 13.03 13.46
C ARG A 269 -20.34 14.21 12.53
N ARG A 270 -20.73 14.03 11.27
CA ARG A 270 -20.86 15.12 10.29
C ARG A 270 -21.90 16.12 10.80
N ASP A 271 -21.65 17.41 10.62
CA ASP A 271 -22.68 18.42 10.81
C ASP A 271 -23.82 18.17 9.81
N LEU A 272 -25.06 18.31 10.30
CA LEU A 272 -26.25 18.12 9.47
C LEU A 272 -26.21 19.13 8.30
N SER A 273 -26.55 18.69 7.09
CA SER A 273 -26.80 19.61 5.98
C SER A 273 -28.01 20.51 6.27
N GLY A 274 -28.16 21.63 5.56
CA GLY A 274 -29.30 22.53 5.75
C GLY A 274 -30.66 21.82 5.65
N PHE A 275 -30.79 20.85 4.73
CA PHE A 275 -31.99 20.02 4.59
C PHE A 275 -32.18 19.06 5.77
N GLU A 276 -31.10 18.46 6.28
CA GLU A 276 -31.15 17.57 7.44
C GLU A 276 -31.47 18.33 8.74
N TYR A 277 -31.05 19.59 8.88
CA TYR A 277 -31.45 20.46 9.99
C TYR A 277 -32.96 20.70 10.00
N VAL A 278 -33.56 20.97 8.84
CA VAL A 278 -35.01 21.16 8.71
C VAL A 278 -35.76 19.88 9.08
N GLU A 279 -35.32 18.72 8.56
CA GLU A 279 -35.94 17.43 8.91
C GLU A 279 -35.83 17.08 10.40
N VAL A 280 -34.66 17.25 11.00
CA VAL A 280 -34.43 16.94 12.42
C VAL A 280 -35.26 17.86 13.30
N THR A 281 -35.35 19.15 12.95
CA THR A 281 -36.16 20.13 13.69
C THR A 281 -37.65 19.83 13.56
N GLN A 282 -38.14 19.47 12.38
CA GLN A 282 -39.53 19.05 12.18
C GLN A 282 -39.86 17.74 12.94
N LYS A 283 -38.94 16.76 12.93
CA LYS A 283 -39.09 15.51 13.69
C LYS A 283 -39.02 15.74 15.20
N ALA A 284 -38.21 16.69 15.67
CA ALA A 284 -38.14 17.07 17.08
C ALA A 284 -39.40 17.81 17.53
N ASN A 285 -39.94 18.69 16.69
CA ASN A 285 -41.17 19.44 16.97
C ASN A 285 -42.41 18.54 17.02
N LYS A 286 -42.45 17.45 16.24
CA LYS A 286 -43.56 16.48 16.24
C LYS A 286 -43.48 15.42 17.36
N ARG A 287 -42.35 15.31 18.06
CA ARG A 287 -42.20 14.31 19.15
C ARG A 287 -42.81 14.84 20.43
N SER A 288 -43.67 14.03 21.06
CA SER A 288 -44.18 14.28 22.40
C SER A 288 -43.14 13.90 23.47
N CYS A 289 -43.01 14.76 24.48
CA CYS A 289 -42.18 14.52 25.64
C CYS A 289 -42.72 13.33 26.44
N ARG A 290 -41.89 12.31 26.68
CA ARG A 290 -42.31 11.10 27.42
C ARG A 290 -42.69 11.37 28.89
N SER A 291 -42.29 12.51 29.46
CA SER A 291 -42.58 12.85 30.87
C SER A 291 -43.84 13.70 31.02
N CYS A 292 -44.00 14.76 30.21
CA CYS A 292 -45.14 15.67 30.31
C CYS A 292 -46.17 15.57 29.17
N GLY A 293 -45.89 14.84 28.10
CA GLY A 293 -46.77 14.67 26.94
C GLY A 293 -46.74 15.83 25.92
N GLU A 294 -46.22 17.00 26.29
CA GLU A 294 -46.15 18.19 25.41
C GLU A 294 -45.15 17.97 24.26
N GLN A 295 -45.44 18.54 23.08
CA GLN A 295 -44.59 18.43 21.88
C GLN A 295 -43.45 19.47 21.87
N GLY A 296 -42.40 19.24 21.08
CA GLY A 296 -41.33 20.21 20.85
C GLY A 296 -40.17 20.20 21.84
N HIS A 297 -40.12 19.24 22.75
CA HIS A 297 -38.96 19.03 23.64
C HIS A 297 -38.84 17.59 24.14
N ARG A 298 -37.67 17.22 24.67
CA ARG A 298 -37.41 15.91 25.29
C ARG A 298 -37.56 15.97 26.81
N SER A 299 -37.75 14.82 27.45
CA SER A 299 -37.98 14.72 28.91
C SER A 299 -36.82 15.20 29.79
N ASP A 300 -35.61 15.18 29.25
CA ASP A 300 -34.37 15.66 29.86
C ASP A 300 -34.08 17.14 29.57
N SER A 301 -34.86 17.78 28.69
CA SER A 301 -34.72 19.20 28.33
C SER A 301 -35.06 20.10 29.50
N LYS A 302 -34.31 21.20 29.66
CA LYS A 302 -34.61 22.28 30.61
C LYS A 302 -36.01 22.89 30.43
N LYS A 303 -36.61 22.72 29.24
CA LYS A 303 -37.98 23.19 28.93
C LYS A 303 -39.08 22.26 29.46
N CYS A 304 -38.75 21.05 29.91
CA CYS A 304 -39.71 20.09 30.44
C CYS A 304 -40.07 20.43 31.90
N LYS A 305 -41.35 20.72 32.16
CA LYS A 305 -41.87 21.00 33.51
C LYS A 305 -41.73 19.83 34.50
N LYS A 306 -41.63 18.60 33.99
CA LYS A 306 -41.48 17.35 34.76
C LYS A 306 -40.06 16.76 34.65
N ARG A 307 -39.05 17.60 34.41
CA ARG A 307 -37.65 17.16 34.31
C ARG A 307 -37.17 16.68 35.68
N LYS A 308 -36.69 15.43 35.77
CA LYS A 308 -35.93 14.96 36.93
C LYS A 308 -34.50 15.47 36.81
N SER A 309 -33.96 16.11 37.84
CA SER A 309 -32.54 16.47 37.91
C SER A 309 -31.72 15.18 37.93
N SER A 310 -30.81 15.01 36.98
CA SER A 310 -29.82 13.93 37.03
C SER A 310 -28.78 14.27 38.08
N ALA A 311 -28.52 13.35 39.00
CA ALA A 311 -27.45 13.46 39.99
C ALA A 311 -26.09 13.62 39.30
N GLU A 312 -25.28 14.55 39.81
CA GLU A 312 -23.90 14.77 39.38
C GLU A 312 -23.06 13.54 39.69
N ILE A 313 -22.44 12.95 38.67
CA ILE A 313 -21.39 11.95 38.84
C ILE A 313 -20.10 12.73 39.10
N GLN A 314 -19.66 12.78 40.35
CA GLN A 314 -18.31 13.22 40.71
C GLN A 314 -17.29 12.30 40.03
N SER A 315 -16.38 12.90 39.27
CA SER A 315 -15.27 12.21 38.62
C SER A 315 -14.18 11.91 39.66
N ASP A 316 -13.99 10.65 40.01
CA ASP A 316 -12.83 10.21 40.78
C ASP A 316 -11.55 10.35 39.93
N VAL A 317 -10.62 11.11 40.49
CA VAL A 317 -9.24 11.29 40.03
C VAL A 317 -8.48 9.98 40.25
N TRP A 318 -7.94 9.39 39.18
CA TRP A 318 -7.00 8.28 39.27
C TRP A 318 -5.57 8.83 39.37
N VAL A 319 -4.87 8.45 40.45
CA VAL A 319 -3.41 8.55 40.65
C VAL A 319 -2.71 7.50 39.81
#